data_AF-A0A7V9ZYI8-F1
#
_entry.id   AF-A0A7V9ZYI8-F1
#
_cell.length_a   1.000
_cell.length_b   1.000
_cell.length_c   1.000
_cell.angle_alpha   90.00
_cell.angle_beta   90.00
_cell.angle_gamma   90.00
#
_symmetry.space_group_name_H-M   'P 1'
#
loop_
_entity.id
_entity.type
_entity.pdbx_description
1 polymer ?
#
loop_
_entity_poly.entity_id
_entity_poly.type
_entity_poly.pdbx_seq_one_letter_code
_entity_poly.pdbx_strand_id
1 'polypeptide(L)'
;GKPGVARQKVQRARSFQKLVKWRTGSEARISCLKRDYGWRRTRIDGTAGAQTWCAWGVLAHNATKISGLINAENAPEPTKPTKSAPPARRGADPPTRQRAAPAA
;
A
#
# COMPACT_ATOMS: atom_id res chain seq x y z
N GLY A 1 -10.03 11.70 -26.98
CA GLY A 1 -11.43 12.18 -27.10
C GLY A 1 -12.21 11.85 -25.83
N LYS A 2 -13.10 12.73 -25.39
CA LYS A 2 -13.93 12.51 -24.19
C LYS A 2 -15.06 11.53 -24.53
N PRO A 3 -15.28 10.46 -23.74
CA PRO A 3 -16.35 9.50 -24.03
C PRO A 3 -17.72 10.18 -23.97
N GLY A 4 -18.64 9.81 -24.86
CA GLY A 4 -20.01 10.35 -24.86
C GLY A 4 -20.79 10.03 -23.58
N VAL A 5 -21.88 10.76 -23.33
CA VAL A 5 -22.66 10.70 -22.08
C VAL A 5 -23.17 9.28 -21.76
N ALA A 6 -23.66 8.55 -22.77
CA ALA A 6 -24.11 7.17 -22.60
C ALA A 6 -22.98 6.23 -22.14
N ARG A 7 -21.79 6.38 -22.72
CA ARG A 7 -20.60 5.59 -22.35
C ARG A 7 -20.12 5.94 -20.93
N GLN A 8 -20.12 7.23 -20.56
CA GLN A 8 -19.79 7.64 -19.20
C GLN A 8 -20.75 7.03 -18.16
N LYS A 9 -22.05 6.98 -18.45
CA LYS A 9 -23.05 6.36 -17.57
C LYS A 9 -22.74 4.89 -17.31
N VAL A 10 -22.41 4.13 -18.36
CA VAL A 10 -21.99 2.72 -18.24
C VAL A 10 -20.69 2.58 -17.47
N GLN A 11 -19.68 3.41 -17.76
CA GLN A 11 -18.37 3.33 -17.11
C GLN A 11 -18.40 3.66 -15.61
N ARG A 12 -19.35 4.49 -15.19
CA ARG A 12 -19.58 4.81 -13.77
C ARG A 12 -20.32 3.71 -13.02
N ALA A 13 -20.98 2.77 -13.71
CA ALA A 13 -21.68 1.67 -13.05
C ALA A 13 -20.71 0.82 -12.21
N ARG A 14 -21.15 0.38 -11.03
CA ARG A 14 -20.30 -0.40 -10.10
C ARG A 14 -19.81 -1.71 -10.72
N SER A 15 -20.65 -2.39 -11.50
CA SER A 15 -20.28 -3.63 -12.21
C SER A 15 -19.15 -3.39 -13.22
N PHE A 16 -19.23 -2.31 -14.00
CA PHE A 16 -18.19 -1.94 -14.95
C PHE A 16 -16.86 -1.66 -14.25
N GLN A 17 -16.88 -0.86 -13.18
CA GLN A 17 -15.68 -0.56 -12.40
C GLN A 17 -15.06 -1.83 -11.79
N LYS A 18 -15.89 -2.73 -11.25
CA LYS A 18 -15.42 -4.02 -10.72
C LYS A 18 -14.75 -4.86 -11.81
N LEU A 19 -15.34 -4.95 -13.00
CA LEU A 19 -14.78 -5.68 -14.13
C LEU A 19 -13.43 -5.10 -14.58
N VAL A 20 -13.35 -3.77 -14.72
CA VAL A 20 -12.09 -3.11 -15.09
C VAL A 20 -11.02 -3.36 -14.03
N LYS A 21 -11.34 -3.16 -12.75
CA LYS A 21 -10.41 -3.43 -11.64
C LYS A 21 -9.93 -4.87 -11.64
N TRP A 22 -10.82 -5.82 -11.90
CA TRP A 22 -10.47 -7.24 -12.00
C TRP A 22 -9.50 -7.49 -13.16
N ARG A 23 -9.81 -6.98 -14.35
CA ARG A 23 -8.95 -7.15 -15.53
C ARG A 23 -7.56 -6.54 -15.32
N THR A 24 -7.51 -5.28 -14.89
CA THR A 24 -6.22 -4.59 -14.66
C THR A 24 -5.45 -5.22 -13.52
N GLY A 25 -6.15 -5.75 -12.51
CA GLY A 25 -5.53 -6.50 -11.42
C GLY A 25 -4.86 -7.79 -11.91
N SER A 26 -5.49 -8.52 -12.84
CA SER A 26 -4.89 -9.71 -13.45
C SER A 26 -3.62 -9.38 -14.24
N GLU A 27 -3.62 -8.29 -15.02
CA GLU A 27 -2.44 -7.81 -15.75
C GLU A 27 -1.29 -7.44 -14.78
N ALA A 28 -1.60 -6.74 -13.69
CA ALA A 28 -0.62 -6.39 -12.66
C ALA A 28 -0.02 -7.63 -11.97
N ARG A 29 -0.83 -8.66 -11.69
CA ARG A 29 -0.36 -9.93 -11.11
C ARG A 29 0.56 -10.68 -12.07
N ILE A 30 0.24 -10.74 -13.35
CA ILE A 30 1.13 -11.33 -14.37
C ILE A 30 2.46 -10.57 -14.43
N SER A 31 2.43 -9.24 -14.38
CA SER A 31 3.65 -8.43 -14.35
C SER A 31 4.50 -8.71 -13.10
N CYS A 32 3.90 -8.79 -11.92
CA CYS A 32 4.57 -9.15 -10.67
C CYS A 32 5.20 -10.54 -10.76
N LEU A 33 4.45 -11.54 -11.23
CA LEU A 33 4.96 -12.90 -11.42
C LEU A 33 6.18 -12.93 -12.35
N LYS A 34 6.13 -12.19 -13.47
CA LYS A 34 7.25 -12.05 -14.41
C LYS A 34 8.49 -11.38 -13.82
N ARG A 35 8.34 -10.41 -12.93
CA ARG A 35 9.47 -9.62 -12.38
C ARG A 35 10.05 -10.25 -11.11
N ASP A 36 9.19 -10.69 -10.21
CA ASP A 36 9.56 -11.00 -8.83
C ASP A 36 9.57 -12.51 -8.54
N TYR A 37 8.83 -13.31 -9.33
CA TYR A 37 8.71 -14.77 -9.15
C TYR A 37 9.50 -15.57 -10.20
N GLY A 38 10.46 -14.93 -10.89
CA GLY A 38 11.38 -15.64 -11.79
C GLY A 38 10.74 -16.21 -13.06
N TRP A 39 9.57 -15.73 -13.49
CA TRP A 39 8.86 -16.22 -14.69
C TRP A 39 9.40 -15.71 -16.04
N ARG A 40 10.54 -15.01 -16.07
CA ARG A 40 11.17 -14.62 -17.34
C ARG A 40 11.65 -15.83 -18.15
N ARG A 41 12.02 -16.92 -17.48
CA ARG A 41 12.40 -18.20 -18.07
C ARG A 41 11.89 -19.34 -17.19
N THR A 42 11.45 -20.43 -17.80
CA THR A 42 11.09 -21.65 -17.07
C THR A 42 12.37 -22.35 -16.66
N ARG A 43 12.37 -23.00 -15.49
CA ARG A 43 13.49 -23.85 -15.03
C ARG A 43 13.31 -25.33 -15.38
N ILE A 44 12.18 -25.66 -16.01
CA ILE A 44 11.83 -27.01 -16.41
C ILE A 44 11.53 -26.95 -17.90
N ASP A 45 12.12 -27.87 -18.65
CA ASP A 45 12.04 -27.90 -20.11
C ASP A 45 10.69 -28.43 -20.61
N GLY A 46 10.38 -28.04 -21.85
CA GLY A 46 9.15 -28.43 -22.54
C GLY A 46 7.89 -27.72 -22.04
N THR A 47 6.81 -27.87 -22.80
CA THR A 47 5.52 -27.21 -22.50
C THR A 47 4.94 -27.67 -21.16
N ALA A 48 5.03 -28.96 -20.85
CA ALA A 48 4.56 -29.50 -19.57
C ALA A 48 5.35 -28.94 -18.39
N GLY A 49 6.68 -28.81 -18.54
CA GLY A 49 7.55 -28.16 -17.56
C GLY A 49 7.21 -26.69 -17.37
N ALA A 50 6.95 -25.96 -18.46
CA ALA A 50 6.53 -24.58 -18.43
C ALA A 50 5.19 -24.39 -17.70
N GLN A 51 4.19 -25.24 -17.98
CA GLN A 51 2.90 -25.22 -17.28
C GLN A 51 3.07 -25.50 -15.78
N THR A 52 3.89 -26.48 -15.42
CA THR A 52 4.21 -26.83 -14.04
C THR A 52 4.88 -25.66 -13.31
N TRP A 53 5.89 -25.05 -13.92
CA TRP A 53 6.58 -23.88 -13.38
C TRP A 53 5.64 -22.69 -13.16
N CYS A 54 4.74 -22.43 -14.11
CA CYS A 54 3.69 -21.42 -13.97
C CYS A 54 2.73 -21.77 -12.82
N ALA A 55 2.26 -23.01 -12.70
CA ALA A 55 1.35 -23.40 -11.62
C ALA A 55 1.97 -23.12 -10.23
N TRP A 56 3.23 -23.51 -10.04
CA TRP A 56 3.96 -23.26 -8.79
C TRP A 56 4.15 -21.77 -8.50
N GLY A 57 4.46 -20.94 -9.50
CA GLY A 57 4.59 -19.50 -9.29
C GLY A 57 3.28 -18.83 -8.88
N VAL A 58 2.14 -19.24 -9.46
CA VAL A 58 0.82 -18.73 -9.05
C VAL A 58 0.51 -19.14 -7.63
N LEU A 59 0.77 -20.41 -7.29
CA LEU A 59 0.55 -20.94 -5.94
C LEU A 59 1.37 -20.17 -4.90
N ALA A 60 2.67 -20.02 -5.14
CA ALA A 60 3.58 -19.28 -4.25
C ALA A 60 3.11 -17.83 -4.06
N HIS A 61 2.75 -17.14 -5.14
CA HIS A 61 2.23 -15.77 -5.06
C HIS A 61 0.96 -15.66 -4.23
N ASN A 62 0.00 -16.56 -4.46
CA ASN A 62 -1.26 -16.58 -3.72
C ASN A 62 -1.02 -16.86 -2.24
N ALA A 63 -0.15 -17.81 -1.91
CA ALA A 63 0.23 -18.13 -0.54
C ALA A 63 0.84 -16.91 0.18
N THR A 64 1.77 -16.19 -0.46
CA THR A 64 2.35 -14.96 0.10
C THR A 64 1.28 -13.91 0.39
N LYS A 65 0.33 -13.70 -0.54
CA LYS A 65 -0.73 -12.71 -0.37
C LYS A 65 -1.72 -13.09 0.74
N ILE A 66 -2.12 -14.35 0.81
CA ILE A 66 -3.00 -14.86 1.87
C ILE A 66 -2.31 -14.74 3.22
N SER A 67 -1.05 -15.14 3.34
CA SER A 67 -0.27 -14.97 4.57
C SER A 67 -0.22 -13.50 5.01
N GLY A 68 0.00 -12.56 4.09
CA GLY A 68 -0.02 -11.13 4.41
C GLY A 68 -1.38 -10.64 4.91
N LEU A 69 -2.49 -11.15 4.35
CA LEU A 69 -3.84 -10.82 4.82
C LEU A 69 -4.12 -11.40 6.21
N ILE A 70 -3.76 -12.66 6.44
CA ILE A 70 -3.87 -13.31 7.75
C ILE A 70 -3.06 -12.53 8.78
N ASN A 71 -1.82 -12.16 8.46
CA ASN A 71 -0.98 -11.38 9.37
C ASN A 71 -1.57 -10.00 9.67
N ALA A 72 -2.19 -9.35 8.68
CA ALA A 72 -2.84 -8.05 8.87
C ALA A 72 -4.11 -8.16 9.73
N GLU A 73 -4.88 -9.25 9.58
CA GLU A 73 -6.03 -9.57 10.42
C GLU A 73 -5.63 -9.85 11.87
N ASN A 74 -4.49 -10.54 12.08
CA ASN A 74 -3.95 -10.85 13.40
C ASN A 74 -3.11 -9.72 14.00
N ALA A 75 -2.85 -8.64 13.26
CA ALA A 75 -2.08 -7.52 13.77
C ALA A 75 -2.84 -6.88 14.94
N PRO A 76 -2.16 -6.55 16.06
CA PRO A 76 -2.81 -5.80 17.12
C PRO A 76 -3.37 -4.50 16.56
N GLU A 77 -4.61 -4.16 16.94
CA GLU A 77 -5.25 -2.90 16.58
C GLU A 77 -4.24 -1.76 16.73
N PRO A 78 -4.05 -0.91 15.69
CA PRO A 78 -3.17 0.24 15.82
C PRO A 78 -3.68 1.03 17.02
N THR A 79 -2.84 1.17 18.05
CA THR A 79 -3.17 2.01 19.20
C THR A 79 -3.58 3.36 18.63
N LYS A 80 -4.87 3.70 18.80
CA LYS A 80 -5.39 5.01 18.39
C LYS A 80 -4.38 6.02 18.91
N PRO A 81 -3.86 6.96 18.09
CA PRO A 81 -2.95 7.95 18.60
C PRO A 81 -3.68 8.65 19.74
N THR A 82 -3.26 8.36 20.98
CA THR A 82 -3.65 9.16 22.12
C THR A 82 -3.31 10.57 21.69
N LYS A 83 -4.29 11.46 21.64
CA LYS A 83 -4.07 12.88 21.35
C LYS A 83 -3.05 13.33 22.37
N SER A 84 -1.78 13.34 21.99
CA SER A 84 -0.70 13.77 22.86
C SER A 84 -1.01 15.22 23.18
N ALA A 85 -1.15 15.51 24.47
CA ALA A 85 -1.41 16.86 24.94
C ALA A 85 -0.43 17.82 24.25
N PRO A 86 -0.90 18.99 23.77
CA PRO A 86 -0.01 19.95 23.14
C PRO A 86 1.17 20.23 24.07
N PRO A 87 2.40 20.32 23.53
CA PRO A 87 3.58 20.56 24.36
C PRO A 87 3.35 21.82 25.20
N ALA A 88 3.63 21.72 26.50
CA ALA A 88 3.53 22.85 27.42
C ALA A 88 4.31 24.02 26.81
N ARG A 89 3.63 25.16 26.65
CA ARG A 89 4.27 26.40 26.18
C ARG A 89 5.42 26.67 27.13
N ARG A 90 6.66 26.59 26.64
CA ARG A 90 7.84 27.06 27.38
C ARG A 90 7.60 28.54 27.68
N GLY A 91 7.37 28.85 28.95
CA GLY A 91 7.29 30.21 29.44
C GLY A 91 8.57 30.93 29.04
N ALA A 92 8.43 32.01 28.27
CA ALA A 92 9.47 33.01 28.21
C ALA A 92 9.38 33.76 29.54
N ASP A 93 10.32 33.49 30.45
CA ASP A 93 10.47 34.32 31.64
C ASP A 93 10.79 35.76 31.19
N PRO A 94 10.11 36.78 31.73
CA PRO A 94 10.41 38.15 31.39
C PRO A 94 11.83 38.52 31.90
N PRO A 95 12.62 39.28 31.13
CA PRO A 95 14.00 39.59 31.52
C PRO A 95 14.01 40.41 32.81
N THR A 96 14.73 39.90 33.81
CA THR A 96 14.92 40.58 35.09
C THR A 96 15.78 41.82 34.86
N ARG A 97 15.21 43.01 35.09
CA ARG A 97 15.95 44.28 35.04
C ARG A 97 16.84 44.41 36.28
N GLN A 98 18.13 44.12 36.16
CA GLN A 98 19.09 44.46 37.21
C GLN A 98 19.21 45.99 37.30
N ARG A 99 18.95 46.54 38.49
CA ARG A 99 19.09 47.96 38.80
C ARG A 99 20.50 48.17 39.33
N ALA A 100 21.30 49.00 38.65
CA ALA A 100 22.66 49.32 39.08
C ALA A 100 22.63 50.01 40.45
N ALA A 101 23.53 49.59 41.35
CA ALA A 101 23.77 50.23 42.63
C ALA A 101 24.46 51.60 42.41
N PRO A 102 24.16 52.63 43.22
CA PRO A 102 24.86 53.90 43.13
C PRO A 102 26.29 53.76 43.66
N ALA A 103 27.24 54.36 42.94
CA ALA A 103 28.61 54.55 43.40
C ALA A 103 28.66 55.61 44.51
N ALA A 104 29.67 55.46 45.37
CA ALA A 104 29.92 56.22 46.61
C ALA A 104 29.97 57.75 46.43
#